data_AF-A0A759QQR3-F1
#
_entry.id   AF-A0A759QQR3-F1
#
_cell.length_a   1.000
_cell.length_b   1.000
_cell.length_c   1.000
_cell.angle_alpha   90.00
_cell.angle_beta   90.00
_cell.angle_gamma   90.00
#
_symmetry.space_group_name_H-M   'P 1'
#
loop_
_entity.id
_entity.type
_entity.pdbx_description
1 polymer ?
#
loop_
_entity_poly.entity_id
_entity_poly.type
_entity_poly.pdbx_seq_one_letter_code
_entity_poly.pdbx_strand_id
1 'polypeptide(L)'
;MTRSRVCPDTESTGLSPASDALPETAIISDTGVPLLNTLICPPDTFKARPAAQAAHCITLAMVRDKFTPDKPASRIRTAVQDQDVIIYNASFDASFPGDLLAGARSVQCCMLARARHVGEWSGRHGDWRLHRLDQAATAVCFDWSGDKHRALADARACRAVWQFMNDESERRRVDIVRHDRQLIREAGRLLSAEQREQEQRHQERQQRTDRFIRHWWLRCPDLQAHWSATLPVRETTEQFAQVFFGKSMSLLTLEDRFTTVYTCSRDIPADLHPASWFPADTWFRNELRACAACVGRRQGWPLYHASEAERLRALCPLRLATPATSPGEQLLTRTALLKAGYSRATIAAMTPVAERQNHHSGDWYPLYRVQTETRDDSGEKT
;
A
#
# COMPACT_ATOMS: atom_id res chain seq x y z
N MET A 1 -39.69 -13.63 -15.51
CA MET A 1 -40.56 -13.83 -14.33
C MET A 1 -39.67 -14.23 -13.17
N THR A 2 -39.42 -13.34 -12.22
CA THR A 2 -38.77 -13.70 -10.96
C THR A 2 -39.69 -14.66 -10.22
N ARG A 3 -39.25 -15.90 -10.02
CA ARG A 3 -40.01 -16.89 -9.24
C ARG A 3 -40.12 -16.36 -7.81
N SER A 4 -41.32 -16.40 -7.25
CA SER A 4 -41.57 -16.00 -5.87
C SER A 4 -41.02 -17.11 -4.95
N ARG A 5 -40.10 -16.74 -4.05
CA ARG A 5 -39.42 -17.66 -3.14
C ARG A 5 -39.50 -17.16 -1.71
N VAL A 6 -39.52 -18.11 -0.78
CA VAL A 6 -39.43 -17.84 0.66
C VAL A 6 -38.44 -18.80 1.31
N CYS A 7 -37.74 -18.33 2.33
CA CYS A 7 -36.83 -19.15 3.13
C CYS A 7 -37.39 -19.24 4.56
N PRO A 8 -38.01 -20.39 4.94
CA PRO A 8 -38.35 -20.66 6.31
C PRO A 8 -37.13 -21.14 7.08
N ASP A 9 -37.13 -20.89 8.38
CA ASP A 9 -36.31 -21.57 9.35
C ASP A 9 -37.08 -21.72 10.67
N THR A 10 -36.70 -22.73 11.45
CA THR A 10 -37.41 -23.11 12.65
C THR A 10 -36.44 -23.57 13.72
N GLU A 11 -36.62 -23.08 14.94
CA GLU A 11 -35.92 -23.64 16.10
C GLU A 11 -36.81 -24.70 16.74
N SER A 12 -36.23 -25.86 17.03
CA SER A 12 -36.91 -26.98 17.65
C SER A 12 -36.36 -27.27 19.04
N THR A 13 -37.13 -27.96 19.87
CA THR A 13 -36.71 -28.31 21.25
C THR A 13 -35.89 -29.60 21.30
N GLY A 14 -35.67 -30.23 20.15
CA GLY A 14 -34.99 -31.50 19.97
C GLY A 14 -35.03 -31.96 18.51
N LEU A 15 -34.71 -33.22 18.26
CA LEU A 15 -34.51 -33.76 16.91
C LEU A 15 -35.72 -34.54 16.37
N SER A 16 -36.80 -34.66 17.14
CA SER A 16 -37.96 -35.51 16.83
C SER A 16 -39.22 -34.66 16.63
N PRO A 17 -39.70 -34.50 15.37
CA PRO A 17 -40.93 -33.75 15.08
C PRO A 17 -42.19 -34.32 15.74
N ALA A 18 -42.20 -35.61 16.06
CA ALA A 18 -43.33 -36.28 16.69
C ALA A 18 -43.49 -35.95 18.20
N SER A 19 -42.42 -35.48 18.84
CA SER A 19 -42.37 -35.31 20.31
C SER A 19 -41.80 -33.98 20.78
N ASP A 20 -41.07 -33.26 19.92
CA ASP A 20 -40.44 -31.98 20.22
C ASP A 20 -41.27 -30.83 19.62
N ALA A 21 -41.29 -29.69 20.32
CA ALA A 21 -42.08 -28.54 19.95
C ALA A 21 -41.29 -27.57 19.04
N LEU A 22 -42.02 -26.64 18.42
CA LEU A 22 -41.52 -25.59 17.53
C LEU A 22 -41.57 -24.21 18.22
N PRO A 23 -40.65 -23.86 19.13
CA PRO A 23 -40.71 -22.63 19.91
C PRO A 23 -40.49 -21.35 19.10
N GLU A 24 -39.85 -21.43 17.94
CA GLU A 24 -39.62 -20.28 17.07
C GLU A 24 -39.74 -20.65 15.59
N THR A 25 -40.32 -19.74 14.81
CA THR A 25 -40.34 -19.85 13.35
C THR A 25 -40.18 -18.48 12.71
N ALA A 26 -39.40 -18.45 11.64
CA ALA A 26 -39.27 -17.29 10.77
C ALA A 26 -39.43 -17.69 9.31
N ILE A 27 -40.01 -16.80 8.52
CA ILE A 27 -40.12 -16.94 7.06
C ILE A 27 -39.75 -15.59 6.46
N ILE A 28 -38.77 -15.60 5.56
CA ILE A 28 -38.28 -14.42 4.87
C ILE A 28 -38.56 -14.53 3.37
N SER A 29 -38.96 -13.42 2.74
CA SER A 29 -39.10 -13.34 1.28
C SER A 29 -37.74 -13.34 0.58
N ASP A 30 -37.73 -13.59 -0.73
CA ASP A 30 -36.53 -13.43 -1.56
C ASP A 30 -35.97 -12.00 -1.54
N THR A 31 -36.78 -10.97 -1.24
CA THR A 31 -36.29 -9.59 -1.08
C THR A 31 -35.67 -9.32 0.30
N GLY A 32 -35.74 -10.27 1.24
CA GLY A 32 -35.21 -10.11 2.60
C GLY A 32 -36.21 -9.53 3.60
N VAL A 33 -37.48 -9.42 3.23
CA VAL A 33 -38.55 -8.94 4.12
C VAL A 33 -39.07 -10.11 4.98
N PRO A 34 -39.07 -10.00 6.32
CA PRO A 34 -39.68 -11.02 7.17
C PRO A 34 -41.20 -11.05 6.98
N LEU A 35 -41.73 -12.18 6.50
CA LEU A 35 -43.18 -12.44 6.37
C LEU A 35 -43.76 -13.00 7.69
N LEU A 36 -42.94 -13.77 8.39
CA LEU A 36 -43.20 -14.30 9.73
C LEU A 36 -41.90 -14.26 10.54
N ASN A 37 -42.02 -13.86 11.80
CA ASN A 37 -40.94 -13.95 12.79
C ASN A 37 -41.62 -13.98 14.16
N THR A 38 -41.79 -15.16 14.73
CA THR A 38 -42.55 -15.31 15.98
C THR A 38 -42.04 -16.45 16.83
N LEU A 39 -42.17 -16.23 18.14
CA LEU A 39 -42.14 -17.30 19.12
C LEU A 39 -43.53 -17.95 19.22
N ILE A 40 -43.54 -19.25 19.51
CA ILE A 40 -44.75 -20.06 19.69
C ILE A 40 -44.71 -20.64 21.10
N CYS A 41 -45.83 -20.54 21.82
CA CYS A 41 -45.94 -21.18 23.13
C CYS A 41 -45.99 -22.70 22.92
N PRO A 42 -45.02 -23.47 23.45
CA PRO A 42 -45.04 -24.92 23.33
C PRO A 42 -46.17 -25.51 24.20
N PRO A 43 -46.65 -26.74 23.90
CA PRO A 43 -47.70 -27.39 24.68
C PRO A 43 -47.26 -27.68 26.12
N ASP A 44 -48.20 -27.90 27.05
CA ASP A 44 -47.92 -28.14 28.47
C ASP A 44 -47.01 -29.36 28.75
N THR A 45 -46.88 -30.27 27.78
CA THR A 45 -45.94 -31.41 27.80
C THR A 45 -44.48 -31.01 27.57
N PHE A 46 -44.22 -29.72 27.31
CA PHE A 46 -42.90 -29.16 27.07
C PHE A 46 -41.96 -29.31 28.25
N LYS A 47 -40.82 -29.98 28.02
CA LYS A 47 -39.67 -29.97 28.92
C LYS A 47 -38.51 -29.30 28.21
N ALA A 48 -38.07 -28.15 28.72
CA ALA A 48 -36.90 -27.47 28.20
C ALA A 48 -35.69 -28.41 28.25
N ARG A 49 -35.13 -28.77 27.08
CA ARG A 49 -33.90 -29.55 27.00
C ARG A 49 -32.72 -28.59 27.11
N PRO A 50 -31.81 -28.75 28.09
CA PRO A 50 -30.66 -27.85 28.27
C PRO A 50 -29.82 -27.68 27.01
N ALA A 51 -29.67 -28.73 26.20
CA ALA A 51 -28.92 -28.68 24.93
C ALA A 51 -29.59 -27.81 23.85
N ALA A 52 -30.93 -27.84 23.73
CA ALA A 52 -31.66 -27.01 22.79
C ALA A 52 -31.69 -25.54 23.24
N GLN A 53 -31.84 -25.30 24.54
CA GLN A 53 -31.74 -23.95 25.11
C GLN A 53 -30.33 -23.36 24.96
N ALA A 54 -29.28 -24.18 25.09
CA ALA A 54 -27.91 -23.75 24.86
C ALA A 54 -27.60 -23.46 23.38
N ALA A 55 -28.26 -24.16 22.46
CA ALA A 55 -28.09 -23.95 21.02
C ALA A 55 -28.81 -22.70 20.52
N HIS A 56 -30.08 -22.49 20.93
CA HIS A 56 -30.95 -21.47 20.32
C HIS A 56 -31.23 -20.26 21.24
N CYS A 57 -30.74 -20.32 22.48
CA CYS A 57 -30.92 -19.29 23.51
C CYS A 57 -32.39 -18.93 23.85
N ILE A 58 -33.35 -19.77 23.46
CA ILE A 58 -34.78 -19.58 23.78
C ILE A 58 -35.06 -20.15 25.17
N THR A 59 -35.49 -19.29 26.10
CA THR A 59 -35.89 -19.70 27.45
C THR A 59 -37.40 -19.93 27.56
N LEU A 60 -37.83 -20.76 28.51
CA LEU A 60 -39.26 -20.97 28.81
C LEU A 60 -39.99 -19.64 29.09
N ALA A 61 -39.32 -18.69 29.75
CA ALA A 61 -39.87 -17.37 30.05
C ALA A 61 -40.18 -16.55 28.78
N MET A 62 -39.40 -16.72 27.70
CA MET A 62 -39.61 -15.99 26.44
C MET A 62 -40.84 -16.48 25.67
N VAL A 63 -41.27 -17.73 25.88
CA VAL A 63 -42.35 -18.38 25.11
C VAL A 63 -43.68 -18.50 25.86
N ARG A 64 -43.68 -18.36 27.19
CA ARG A 64 -44.85 -18.62 28.07
C ARG A 64 -46.10 -17.81 27.72
N ASP A 65 -45.93 -16.57 27.28
CA ASP A 65 -47.04 -15.66 26.95
C ASP A 65 -47.18 -15.42 25.43
N LYS A 66 -46.62 -16.31 24.60
CA LYS A 66 -46.60 -16.18 23.14
C LYS A 66 -47.78 -16.91 22.48
N PHE A 67 -47.87 -16.81 21.16
CA PHE A 67 -49.01 -17.32 20.40
C PHE A 67 -49.25 -18.81 20.65
N THR A 68 -50.52 -19.20 20.77
CA THR A 68 -50.93 -20.60 20.64
C THR A 68 -50.67 -21.09 19.20
N PRO A 69 -50.28 -22.36 19.00
CA PRO A 69 -49.85 -22.91 17.71
C PRO A 69 -50.81 -22.67 16.51
N ASP A 70 -52.11 -22.55 16.76
CA ASP A 70 -53.12 -22.38 15.71
C ASP A 70 -53.02 -21.04 14.97
N LYS A 71 -52.60 -19.96 15.66
CA LYS A 71 -52.50 -18.63 15.05
C LYS A 71 -51.32 -18.52 14.05
N PRO A 72 -50.09 -18.97 14.39
CA PRO A 72 -48.97 -19.05 13.45
C PRO A 72 -49.24 -19.95 12.24
N ALA A 73 -49.99 -21.05 12.39
CA ALA A 73 -50.24 -22.01 11.31
C ALA A 73 -50.88 -21.37 10.07
N SER A 74 -51.89 -20.51 10.25
CA SER A 74 -52.55 -19.80 9.13
C SER A 74 -51.58 -18.87 8.38
N ARG A 75 -50.69 -18.19 9.10
CA ARG A 75 -49.67 -17.30 8.54
C ARG A 75 -48.59 -18.07 7.79
N ILE A 76 -48.17 -19.23 8.30
CA ILE A 76 -47.22 -20.11 7.62
C ILE A 76 -47.82 -20.56 6.29
N ARG A 77 -49.06 -21.11 6.29
CA ARG A 77 -49.74 -21.55 5.06
C ARG A 77 -49.84 -20.42 4.03
N THR A 78 -50.22 -19.22 4.49
CA THR A 78 -50.31 -18.04 3.61
C THR A 78 -48.95 -17.65 3.03
N ALA A 79 -47.90 -17.67 3.85
CA ALA A 79 -46.56 -17.26 3.42
C ALA A 79 -45.91 -18.24 2.43
N VAL A 80 -46.26 -19.53 2.47
CA VAL A 80 -45.69 -20.56 1.58
C VAL A 80 -46.54 -20.85 0.35
N GLN A 81 -47.80 -20.42 0.33
CA GLN A 81 -48.75 -20.69 -0.76
C GLN A 81 -48.19 -20.26 -2.11
N ASP A 82 -48.08 -21.21 -3.05
CA ASP A 82 -47.56 -21.01 -4.41
C ASP A 82 -46.10 -20.49 -4.49
N GLN A 83 -45.35 -20.58 -3.40
CA GLN A 83 -43.94 -20.17 -3.32
C GLN A 83 -42.98 -21.34 -3.55
N ASP A 84 -41.80 -21.07 -4.09
CA ASP A 84 -40.66 -21.98 -3.95
C ASP A 84 -40.09 -21.82 -2.53
N VAL A 85 -40.23 -22.85 -1.70
CA VAL A 85 -39.80 -22.87 -0.30
C VAL A 85 -38.39 -23.44 -0.22
N ILE A 86 -37.44 -22.60 0.22
CA ILE A 86 -36.03 -22.94 0.32
C ILE A 86 -35.65 -23.13 1.79
N ILE A 87 -35.39 -24.36 2.19
CA ILE A 87 -35.05 -24.72 3.57
C ILE A 87 -33.60 -25.18 3.60
N TYR A 88 -32.82 -24.81 4.64
CA TYR A 88 -31.41 -25.15 4.66
C TYR A 88 -31.20 -26.67 4.70
N ASN A 89 -31.71 -27.33 5.74
CA ASN A 89 -31.69 -28.78 5.86
C ASN A 89 -33.11 -29.34 5.72
N ALA A 90 -33.65 -29.31 4.50
CA ALA A 90 -35.06 -29.68 4.25
C ALA A 90 -35.44 -31.08 4.75
N SER A 91 -34.52 -32.05 4.74
CA SER A 91 -34.79 -33.40 5.29
C SER A 91 -35.11 -33.39 6.78
N PHE A 92 -34.59 -32.41 7.52
CA PHE A 92 -34.84 -32.24 8.96
C PHE A 92 -35.92 -31.18 9.18
N ASP A 93 -35.67 -29.95 8.75
CA ASP A 93 -36.49 -28.79 9.12
C ASP A 93 -37.89 -28.83 8.51
N ALA A 94 -38.10 -29.44 7.33
CA ALA A 94 -39.43 -29.49 6.71
C ALA A 94 -40.41 -30.40 7.46
N SER A 95 -39.89 -31.34 8.27
CA SER A 95 -40.72 -32.29 9.01
C SER A 95 -41.43 -31.66 10.22
N PHE A 96 -40.95 -30.52 10.74
CA PHE A 96 -41.60 -29.78 11.82
C PHE A 96 -42.87 -29.03 11.36
N PRO A 97 -42.84 -28.17 10.32
CA PRO A 97 -44.05 -27.56 9.79
C PRO A 97 -44.93 -28.57 9.04
N GLY A 98 -44.36 -29.66 8.47
CA GLY A 98 -45.13 -30.75 7.86
C GLY A 98 -46.19 -30.27 6.87
N ASP A 99 -47.45 -30.63 7.11
CA ASP A 99 -48.61 -30.27 6.28
C ASP A 99 -48.85 -28.75 6.15
N LEU A 100 -48.22 -27.91 6.99
CA LEU A 100 -48.26 -26.46 6.81
C LEU A 100 -47.58 -26.03 5.50
N LEU A 101 -46.67 -26.85 4.95
CA LEU A 101 -45.98 -26.60 3.68
C LEU A 101 -46.74 -27.13 2.45
N ALA A 102 -47.88 -27.80 2.62
CA ALA A 102 -48.58 -28.47 1.51
C ALA A 102 -49.00 -27.53 0.36
N GLY A 103 -49.20 -26.24 0.65
CA GLY A 103 -49.51 -25.21 -0.36
C GLY A 103 -48.29 -24.69 -1.14
N ALA A 104 -47.08 -25.11 -0.80
CA ALA A 104 -45.87 -24.69 -1.48
C ALA A 104 -45.78 -25.24 -2.91
N ARG A 105 -45.25 -24.44 -3.83
CA ARG A 105 -44.99 -24.86 -5.21
C ARG A 105 -43.89 -25.92 -5.27
N SER A 106 -42.85 -25.74 -4.46
CA SER A 106 -41.77 -26.69 -4.29
C SER A 106 -41.13 -26.52 -2.92
N VAL A 107 -40.54 -27.60 -2.39
CA VAL A 107 -39.69 -27.57 -1.20
C VAL A 107 -38.30 -28.02 -1.63
N GLN A 108 -37.30 -27.16 -1.46
CA GLN A 108 -35.94 -27.38 -1.94
C GLN A 108 -34.94 -27.31 -0.78
N CYS A 109 -33.95 -28.20 -0.82
CA CYS A 109 -32.88 -28.28 0.18
C CYS A 109 -31.68 -27.42 -0.27
N CYS A 110 -31.45 -26.29 0.40
CA CYS A 110 -30.32 -25.41 0.13
C CYS A 110 -28.98 -26.10 0.40
N MET A 111 -28.88 -26.93 1.45
CA MET A 111 -27.67 -27.66 1.79
C MET A 111 -27.25 -28.65 0.68
N LEU A 112 -28.20 -29.36 0.06
CA LEU A 112 -27.91 -30.26 -1.06
C LEU A 112 -27.54 -29.51 -2.34
N ALA A 113 -28.27 -28.42 -2.64
CA ALA A 113 -27.92 -27.54 -3.76
C ALA A 113 -26.50 -26.98 -3.59
N ARG A 114 -26.15 -26.62 -2.35
CA ARG A 114 -24.82 -26.13 -1.98
C ARG A 114 -23.73 -27.18 -2.13
N ALA A 115 -23.96 -28.39 -1.65
CA ALA A 115 -23.01 -29.48 -1.81
C ALA A 115 -22.67 -29.73 -3.29
N ARG A 116 -23.69 -29.75 -4.15
CA ARG A 116 -23.53 -29.89 -5.61
C ARG A 116 -22.82 -28.71 -6.25
N HIS A 117 -23.13 -27.49 -5.82
CA HIS A 117 -22.49 -26.28 -6.32
C HIS A 117 -21.00 -26.22 -5.99
N VAL A 118 -20.61 -26.68 -4.79
CA VAL A 118 -19.20 -26.75 -4.38
C VAL A 118 -18.47 -27.90 -5.07
N GLY A 119 -19.13 -29.04 -5.28
CA GLY A 119 -18.56 -30.17 -6.01
C GLY A 119 -17.48 -30.95 -5.24
N GLU A 120 -17.44 -30.84 -3.91
CA GLU A 120 -16.54 -31.63 -3.08
C GLU A 120 -17.12 -33.03 -2.83
N TRP A 121 -16.43 -34.09 -3.24
CA TRP A 121 -16.87 -35.48 -3.02
C TRP A 121 -16.51 -35.99 -1.62
N SER A 122 -17.43 -36.71 -0.97
CA SER A 122 -17.19 -37.39 0.30
C SER A 122 -17.13 -38.91 0.11
N GLY A 123 -15.91 -39.47 0.06
CA GLY A 123 -15.72 -40.92 -0.06
C GLY A 123 -16.33 -41.75 1.09
N ARG A 124 -16.50 -41.16 2.28
CA ARG A 124 -17.17 -41.81 3.43
C ARG A 124 -18.67 -41.98 3.22
N HIS A 125 -19.31 -41.01 2.57
CA HIS A 125 -20.77 -40.96 2.43
C HIS A 125 -21.25 -41.35 1.02
N GLY A 126 -20.33 -41.50 0.05
CA GLY A 126 -20.67 -41.87 -1.32
C GLY A 126 -21.48 -40.79 -2.06
N ASP A 127 -21.37 -39.53 -1.64
CA ASP A 127 -22.11 -38.39 -2.21
C ASP A 127 -21.31 -37.08 -2.00
N TRP A 128 -21.84 -35.96 -2.49
CA TRP A 128 -21.32 -34.63 -2.26
C TRP A 128 -21.25 -34.28 -0.77
N ARG A 129 -20.17 -33.61 -0.37
CA ARG A 129 -19.95 -33.17 1.00
C ARG A 129 -21.00 -32.12 1.39
N LEU A 130 -21.73 -32.43 2.46
CA LEU A 130 -22.66 -31.48 3.08
C LEU A 130 -21.90 -30.44 3.90
N HIS A 131 -22.31 -29.18 3.79
CA HIS A 131 -21.74 -28.06 4.55
C HIS A 131 -22.74 -27.54 5.57
N ARG A 132 -22.29 -27.26 6.78
CA ARG A 132 -23.12 -26.60 7.80
C ARG A 132 -23.46 -25.17 7.37
N LEU A 133 -24.59 -24.63 7.84
CA LEU A 133 -25.05 -23.29 7.46
C LEU A 133 -24.01 -22.21 7.75
N ASP A 134 -23.34 -22.30 8.91
CA ASP A 134 -22.28 -21.36 9.28
C ASP A 134 -21.08 -21.39 8.32
N GLN A 135 -20.68 -22.57 7.86
CA GLN A 135 -19.63 -22.73 6.85
C GLN A 135 -20.07 -22.14 5.50
N ALA A 136 -21.30 -22.43 5.06
CA ALA A 136 -21.83 -21.92 3.80
C ALA A 136 -22.00 -20.40 3.83
N ALA A 137 -22.52 -19.85 4.93
CA ALA A 137 -22.69 -18.42 5.18
C ALA A 137 -21.34 -17.69 5.21
N THR A 138 -20.34 -18.26 5.91
CA THR A 138 -18.96 -17.72 5.94
C THR A 138 -18.37 -17.65 4.54
N ALA A 139 -18.53 -18.72 3.76
CA ALA A 139 -18.03 -18.76 2.40
C ALA A 139 -18.66 -17.67 1.53
N VAL A 140 -19.95 -17.37 1.67
CA VAL A 140 -20.60 -16.29 0.90
C VAL A 140 -20.43 -14.91 1.54
N CYS A 141 -19.53 -14.76 2.51
CA CYS A 141 -19.28 -13.52 3.24
C CYS A 141 -20.57 -12.92 3.84
N PHE A 142 -21.52 -13.76 4.24
CA PHE A 142 -22.73 -13.32 4.92
C PHE A 142 -22.37 -12.72 6.28
N ASP A 143 -22.95 -11.56 6.55
CA ASP A 143 -22.81 -10.86 7.82
C ASP A 143 -24.00 -11.16 8.73
N TRP A 144 -23.72 -11.65 9.92
CA TRP A 144 -24.75 -12.05 10.87
C TRP A 144 -25.30 -10.80 11.57
N SER A 145 -26.35 -10.23 11.00
CA SER A 145 -27.08 -9.05 11.54
C SER A 145 -27.92 -9.32 12.82
N GLY A 146 -27.50 -10.25 13.69
CA GLY A 146 -28.20 -10.63 14.93
C GLY A 146 -27.59 -11.86 15.60
N ASP A 147 -28.26 -12.38 16.63
CA ASP A 147 -27.82 -13.59 17.34
C ASP A 147 -27.94 -14.81 16.42
N LYS A 148 -26.79 -15.41 16.08
CA LYS A 148 -26.70 -16.71 15.40
C LYS A 148 -27.50 -17.75 16.18
N HIS A 149 -28.21 -18.66 15.49
CA HIS A 149 -29.14 -19.64 16.10
C HIS A 149 -30.47 -19.07 16.60
N ARG A 150 -30.94 -18.04 15.90
CA ARG A 150 -32.33 -17.59 15.93
C ARG A 150 -32.92 -17.80 14.56
N ALA A 151 -34.17 -18.25 14.48
CA ALA A 151 -34.79 -18.65 13.21
C ALA A 151 -34.67 -17.57 12.13
N LEU A 152 -34.87 -16.29 12.48
CA LEU A 152 -34.76 -15.21 11.49
C LEU A 152 -33.32 -15.02 10.97
N ALA A 153 -32.32 -15.16 11.82
CA ALA A 153 -30.92 -15.02 11.42
C ALA A 153 -30.50 -16.17 10.49
N ASP A 154 -30.90 -17.39 10.83
CA ASP A 154 -30.58 -18.59 10.05
C ASP A 154 -31.36 -18.62 8.72
N ALA A 155 -32.63 -18.17 8.70
CA ALA A 155 -33.40 -17.95 7.46
C ALA A 155 -32.73 -16.93 6.52
N ARG A 156 -32.19 -15.83 7.05
CA ARG A 156 -31.43 -14.84 6.27
C ARG A 156 -30.15 -15.43 5.69
N ALA A 157 -29.43 -16.23 6.47
CA ALA A 157 -28.22 -16.90 6.02
C ALA A 157 -28.54 -17.93 4.90
N CYS A 158 -29.60 -18.73 5.07
CA CYS A 158 -30.08 -19.66 4.05
C CYS A 158 -30.40 -18.94 2.73
N ARG A 159 -31.14 -17.83 2.80
CA ARG A 159 -31.45 -16.96 1.65
C ARG A 159 -30.17 -16.48 0.96
N ALA A 160 -29.21 -15.94 1.71
CA ALA A 160 -27.96 -15.43 1.15
C ALA A 160 -27.15 -16.53 0.44
N VAL A 161 -27.08 -17.73 1.02
CA VAL A 161 -26.43 -18.89 0.39
C VAL A 161 -27.13 -19.28 -0.89
N TRP A 162 -28.47 -19.32 -0.89
CA TRP A 162 -29.26 -19.64 -2.07
C TRP A 162 -29.08 -18.63 -3.20
N GLN A 163 -29.11 -17.34 -2.87
CA GLN A 163 -28.90 -16.25 -3.83
C GLN A 163 -27.50 -16.31 -4.43
N PHE A 164 -26.46 -16.51 -3.63
CA PHE A 164 -25.11 -16.71 -4.15
C PHE A 164 -25.03 -17.85 -5.19
N MET A 165 -25.74 -18.96 -4.99
CA MET A 165 -25.72 -20.06 -5.96
C MET A 165 -26.52 -19.79 -7.23
N ASN A 166 -27.56 -18.95 -7.17
CA ASN A 166 -28.54 -18.83 -8.24
C ASN A 166 -28.60 -17.45 -8.91
N ASP A 167 -27.93 -16.44 -8.35
CA ASP A 167 -27.88 -15.07 -8.84
C ASP A 167 -26.42 -14.66 -9.12
N GLU A 168 -26.15 -14.26 -10.36
CA GLU A 168 -24.82 -13.83 -10.79
C GLU A 168 -24.40 -12.49 -10.17
N SER A 169 -25.35 -11.59 -9.93
CA SER A 169 -25.07 -10.29 -9.31
C SER A 169 -24.59 -10.45 -7.87
N GLU A 170 -25.19 -11.37 -7.12
CA GLU A 170 -24.78 -11.69 -5.76
C GLU A 170 -23.43 -12.41 -5.72
N ARG A 171 -23.13 -13.30 -6.68
CA ARG A 171 -21.78 -13.89 -6.79
C ARG A 171 -20.71 -12.82 -6.97
N ARG A 172 -20.91 -11.92 -7.93
CA ARG A 172 -19.98 -10.82 -8.19
C ARG A 172 -19.78 -9.95 -6.95
N ARG A 173 -20.86 -9.62 -6.24
CA ARG A 173 -20.79 -8.86 -4.97
C ARG A 173 -19.91 -9.58 -3.93
N VAL A 174 -20.13 -10.88 -3.74
CA VAL A 174 -19.35 -11.69 -2.79
C VAL A 174 -17.88 -11.79 -3.19
N ASP A 175 -17.58 -11.96 -4.49
CA ASP A 175 -16.20 -12.04 -4.98
C ASP A 175 -15.44 -10.72 -4.78
N ILE A 176 -16.09 -9.57 -4.97
CA ILE A 176 -15.51 -8.25 -4.66
C ILE A 176 -15.16 -8.16 -3.16
N VAL A 177 -16.09 -8.56 -2.28
CA VAL A 177 -15.86 -8.54 -0.82
C VAL A 177 -14.71 -9.47 -0.42
N ARG A 178 -14.62 -10.66 -1.04
CA ARG A 178 -13.50 -11.60 -0.80
C ARG A 178 -12.16 -11.00 -1.24
N HIS A 179 -12.13 -10.38 -2.41
CA HIS A 179 -10.93 -9.74 -2.94
C HIS A 179 -10.45 -8.59 -2.04
N ASP A 180 -11.37 -7.72 -1.62
CA ASP A 180 -11.06 -6.60 -0.73
C ASP A 180 -10.51 -7.09 0.63
N ARG A 181 -11.14 -8.11 1.23
CA ARG A 181 -10.64 -8.75 2.45
C ARG A 181 -9.24 -9.35 2.28
N GLN A 182 -8.91 -9.87 1.10
CA GLN A 182 -7.58 -10.39 0.80
C GLN A 182 -6.56 -9.25 0.72
N LEU A 183 -6.88 -8.16 0.00
CA LEU A 183 -6.01 -6.98 -0.10
C LEU A 183 -5.71 -6.38 1.27
N ILE A 184 -6.73 -6.22 2.12
CA ILE A 184 -6.56 -5.71 3.50
C ILE A 184 -5.61 -6.60 4.31
N ARG A 185 -5.75 -7.92 4.21
CA ARG A 185 -4.87 -8.87 4.92
C ARG A 185 -3.43 -8.79 4.42
N GLU A 186 -3.23 -8.66 3.12
CA GLU A 186 -1.91 -8.53 2.51
C GLU A 186 -1.23 -7.22 2.91
N ALA A 187 -1.96 -6.10 2.82
CA ALA A 187 -1.48 -4.80 3.30
C ALA A 187 -1.09 -4.85 4.77
N GLY A 188 -1.93 -5.46 5.63
CA GLY A 188 -1.64 -5.65 7.05
C GLY A 188 -0.35 -6.46 7.29
N ARG A 189 -0.13 -7.54 6.54
CA ARG A 189 1.11 -8.34 6.63
C ARG A 189 2.35 -7.55 6.25
N LEU A 190 2.27 -6.75 5.18
CA LEU A 190 3.38 -5.91 4.73
C LEU A 190 3.73 -4.84 5.76
N LEU A 191 2.72 -4.13 6.28
CA LEU A 191 2.90 -3.12 7.33
C LEU A 191 3.52 -3.72 8.61
N SER A 192 3.03 -4.87 9.06
CA SER A 192 3.61 -5.56 10.23
C SER A 192 5.01 -6.12 9.99
N ALA A 193 5.37 -6.45 8.75
CA ALA A 193 6.74 -6.85 8.42
C ALA A 193 7.69 -5.64 8.48
N GLU A 194 7.29 -4.51 7.89
CA GLU A 194 8.07 -3.26 7.92
C GLU A 194 8.27 -2.76 9.37
N GLN A 195 7.21 -2.77 10.18
CA GLN A 195 7.31 -2.37 11.60
C GLN A 195 8.31 -3.23 12.37
N ARG A 196 8.28 -4.55 12.19
CA ARG A 196 9.24 -5.47 12.83
C ARG A 196 10.68 -5.20 12.37
N GLU A 197 10.88 -4.92 11.09
CA GLU A 197 12.21 -4.59 10.57
C GLU A 197 12.74 -3.27 11.14
N GLN A 198 11.88 -2.24 11.25
CA GLN A 198 12.23 -0.97 11.87
C GLN A 198 12.58 -1.13 13.36
N GLU A 199 11.78 -1.90 14.10
CA GLU A 199 12.01 -2.19 15.51
C GLU A 199 13.31 -2.97 15.71
N GLN A 200 13.58 -3.98 14.89
CA GLN A 200 14.82 -4.73 14.92
C GLN A 200 16.04 -3.83 14.66
N ARG A 201 16.00 -2.97 13.62
CA ARG A 201 17.07 -2.00 13.34
C ARG A 201 17.29 -1.03 14.50
N HIS A 202 16.22 -0.62 15.19
CA HIS A 202 16.29 0.24 16.36
C HIS A 202 16.94 -0.47 17.55
N GLN A 203 16.50 -1.70 17.86
CA GLN A 203 17.07 -2.53 18.93
C GLN A 203 18.54 -2.84 18.68
N GLU A 204 18.92 -3.22 17.45
CA GLU A 204 20.32 -3.46 17.07
C GLU A 204 21.17 -2.20 17.27
N ARG A 205 20.65 -1.02 16.90
CA ARG A 205 21.33 0.24 17.15
C ARG A 205 21.50 0.51 18.64
N GLN A 206 20.44 0.35 19.44
CA GLN A 206 20.50 0.54 20.89
C GLN A 206 21.52 -0.39 21.53
N GLN A 207 21.54 -1.68 21.15
CA GLN A 207 22.51 -2.66 21.65
C GLN A 207 23.95 -2.28 21.27
N ARG A 208 24.19 -1.81 20.04
CA ARG A 208 25.52 -1.33 19.62
C ARG A 208 25.94 -0.11 20.43
N THR A 209 25.04 0.83 20.68
CA THR A 209 25.31 2.03 21.49
C THR A 209 25.56 1.68 22.96
N ASP A 210 24.76 0.81 23.57
CA ASP A 210 24.95 0.33 24.95
C ASP A 210 26.30 -0.36 25.12
N ARG A 211 26.61 -1.30 24.22
CA ARG A 211 27.90 -2.01 24.24
C ARG A 211 29.09 -1.06 24.09
N PHE A 212 28.95 -0.02 23.28
CA PHE A 212 29.96 1.02 23.18
C PHE A 212 30.16 1.76 24.51
N ILE A 213 29.08 2.29 25.10
CA ILE A 213 29.15 3.08 26.35
C ILE A 213 29.78 2.24 27.46
N ARG A 214 29.37 0.98 27.60
CA ARG A 214 29.91 0.07 28.61
C ARG A 214 31.39 -0.22 28.41
N HIS A 215 31.85 -0.44 27.18
CA HIS A 215 33.25 -0.75 26.90
C HIS A 215 34.17 0.49 26.96
N TRP A 216 33.85 1.55 26.21
CA TRP A 216 34.73 2.71 26.04
C TRP A 216 34.58 3.76 27.13
N TRP A 217 33.37 3.99 27.65
CA TRP A 217 33.13 5.06 28.63
C TRP A 217 33.21 4.55 30.07
N LEU A 218 32.50 3.46 30.36
CA LEU A 218 32.43 2.89 31.72
C LEU A 218 33.53 1.86 32.02
N ARG A 219 34.29 1.43 31.00
CA ARG A 219 35.38 0.44 31.11
C ARG A 219 34.95 -0.83 31.86
N CYS A 220 33.74 -1.32 31.59
CA CYS A 220 33.21 -2.49 32.28
C CYS A 220 34.07 -3.74 31.95
N PRO A 221 34.60 -4.46 32.95
CA PRO A 221 35.57 -5.54 32.75
C PRO A 221 34.98 -6.82 32.13
N ASP A 222 33.66 -6.94 32.03
CA ASP A 222 32.92 -8.04 31.41
C ASP A 222 32.93 -8.00 29.87
N LEU A 223 33.33 -6.88 29.26
CA LEU A 223 33.38 -6.68 27.81
C LEU A 223 34.83 -6.63 27.31
N GLN A 224 35.46 -7.79 27.13
CA GLN A 224 36.87 -7.88 26.72
C GLN A 224 37.14 -7.51 25.25
N ALA A 225 36.12 -7.50 24.39
CA ALA A 225 36.27 -7.11 22.99
C ALA A 225 35.07 -6.29 22.47
N HIS A 226 35.36 -5.13 21.88
CA HIS A 226 34.40 -4.30 21.16
C HIS A 226 34.31 -4.74 19.69
N TRP A 227 33.15 -4.62 19.06
CA TRP A 227 32.94 -5.04 17.66
C TRP A 227 33.83 -4.28 16.66
N SER A 228 34.31 -3.09 17.03
CA SER A 228 35.23 -2.30 16.20
C SER A 228 36.71 -2.67 16.36
N ALA A 229 37.07 -3.52 17.32
CA ALA A 229 38.47 -3.86 17.59
C ALA A 229 39.16 -4.60 16.43
N THR A 230 38.37 -5.24 15.57
CA THR A 230 38.84 -5.98 14.39
C THR A 230 38.74 -5.19 13.10
N LEU A 231 38.19 -3.97 13.13
CA LEU A 231 37.97 -3.16 11.94
C LEU A 231 39.15 -2.19 11.69
N PRO A 232 39.51 -1.91 10.42
CA PRO A 232 40.45 -0.84 10.09
C PRO A 232 39.99 0.51 10.64
N VAL A 233 40.93 1.42 10.95
CA VAL A 233 40.64 2.74 11.55
C VAL A 233 39.59 3.51 10.75
N ARG A 234 39.75 3.59 9.42
CA ARG A 234 38.81 4.31 8.54
C ARG A 234 37.39 3.78 8.62
N GLU A 235 37.23 2.45 8.63
CA GLU A 235 35.92 1.80 8.72
C GLU A 235 35.32 1.96 10.11
N THR A 236 36.15 1.88 11.15
CA THR A 236 35.76 2.16 12.53
C THR A 236 35.23 3.57 12.69
N THR A 237 35.92 4.58 12.14
CA THR A 237 35.49 5.98 12.17
C THR A 237 34.14 6.17 11.45
N GLU A 238 33.96 5.53 10.29
CA GLU A 238 32.70 5.58 9.54
C GLU A 238 31.54 4.97 10.33
N GLN A 239 31.76 3.81 10.95
CA GLN A 239 30.76 3.15 11.78
C GLN A 239 30.44 3.97 13.04
N PHE A 240 31.44 4.63 13.65
CA PHE A 240 31.20 5.53 14.77
C PHE A 240 30.38 6.75 14.37
N ALA A 241 30.68 7.38 13.24
CA ALA A 241 29.87 8.48 12.71
C ALA A 241 28.41 8.08 12.57
N GLN A 242 28.17 6.87 12.04
CA GLN A 242 26.84 6.33 11.86
C GLN A 242 26.13 5.99 13.19
N VAL A 243 26.87 5.51 14.19
CA VAL A 243 26.32 5.17 15.52
C VAL A 243 25.95 6.42 16.32
N PHE A 244 26.85 7.41 16.42
CA PHE A 244 26.64 8.59 17.27
C PHE A 244 25.81 9.67 16.61
N PHE A 245 26.03 9.93 15.33
CA PHE A 245 25.43 11.06 14.63
C PHE A 245 24.42 10.64 13.57
N GLY A 246 24.37 9.34 13.22
CA GLY A 246 23.47 8.83 12.19
C GLY A 246 23.81 9.32 10.78
N LYS A 247 25.04 9.79 10.57
CA LYS A 247 25.58 10.37 9.32
C LYS A 247 26.94 9.74 9.01
N SER A 248 27.32 9.77 7.73
CA SER A 248 28.68 9.40 7.31
C SER A 248 29.71 10.42 7.77
N MET A 249 30.98 10.03 7.81
CA MET A 249 32.06 10.98 8.14
C MET A 249 32.14 12.14 7.15
N SER A 250 31.87 11.88 5.87
CA SER A 250 31.85 12.93 4.84
C SER A 250 30.78 14.01 5.09
N LEU A 251 29.63 13.63 5.66
CA LEU A 251 28.58 14.58 6.03
C LEU A 251 28.99 15.38 7.26
N LEU A 252 29.60 14.74 8.26
CA LEU A 252 30.11 15.43 9.45
C LEU A 252 31.22 16.41 9.10
N THR A 253 32.18 16.02 8.25
CA THR A 253 33.21 16.94 7.73
C THR A 253 32.59 18.12 7.00
N LEU A 254 31.47 17.91 6.29
CA LEU A 254 30.77 19.00 5.62
C LEU A 254 30.10 19.94 6.62
N GLU A 255 29.55 19.42 7.73
CA GLU A 255 29.00 20.25 8.82
C GLU A 255 30.08 21.08 9.50
N ASP A 256 31.23 20.47 9.82
CA ASP A 256 32.34 21.15 10.48
C ASP A 256 32.99 22.22 9.59
N ARG A 257 32.92 22.06 8.26
CA ARG A 257 33.53 22.98 7.31
C ARG A 257 32.82 24.34 7.23
N PHE A 258 31.52 24.42 7.53
CA PHE A 258 30.72 25.62 7.33
C PHE A 258 30.06 26.08 8.63
N THR A 259 30.15 27.39 8.91
CA THR A 259 29.47 27.99 10.07
C THR A 259 27.94 27.97 9.91
N THR A 260 27.45 27.99 8.66
CA THR A 260 26.02 27.95 8.34
C THR A 260 25.67 26.65 7.64
N VAL A 261 24.82 25.84 8.27
CA VAL A 261 24.37 24.54 7.76
C VAL A 261 22.85 24.44 7.84
N TYR A 262 22.23 24.04 6.73
CA TYR A 262 20.79 23.79 6.64
C TYR A 262 20.52 22.28 6.64
N THR A 263 19.50 21.84 7.38
CA THR A 263 19.12 20.41 7.43
C THR A 263 17.93 20.07 6.54
N CYS A 264 17.18 21.09 6.11
CA CYS A 264 16.03 20.99 5.22
C CYS A 264 16.18 21.95 4.04
N SER A 265 15.78 21.52 2.84
CA SER A 265 15.85 22.35 1.64
C SER A 265 14.94 23.57 1.69
N ARG A 266 13.87 23.53 2.48
CA ARG A 266 12.90 24.63 2.63
C ARG A 266 13.46 25.81 3.43
N ASP A 267 14.47 25.55 4.26
CA ASP A 267 15.07 26.57 5.10
C ASP A 267 16.23 27.29 4.38
N ILE A 268 16.59 26.82 3.18
CA ILE A 268 17.65 27.42 2.37
C ILE A 268 17.14 28.77 1.82
N PRO A 269 17.83 29.89 2.11
CA PRO A 269 17.54 31.19 1.53
C PRO A 269 17.51 31.16 0.00
N ALA A 270 16.65 31.98 -0.60
CA ALA A 270 16.42 31.97 -2.06
C ALA A 270 17.65 32.40 -2.89
N ASP A 271 18.60 33.09 -2.27
CA ASP A 271 19.88 33.53 -2.83
C ASP A 271 20.99 32.48 -2.73
N LEU A 272 20.76 31.36 -2.04
CA LEU A 272 21.70 30.25 -1.93
C LEU A 272 21.30 29.08 -2.83
N HIS A 273 22.26 28.60 -3.61
CA HIS A 273 22.02 27.55 -4.60
C HIS A 273 23.08 26.45 -4.56
N PRO A 274 22.72 25.21 -4.95
CA PRO A 274 23.70 24.15 -5.20
C PRO A 274 24.52 24.46 -6.47
N ALA A 275 25.67 23.78 -6.62
CA ALA A 275 26.54 23.93 -7.80
C ALA A 275 25.83 23.66 -9.14
N SER A 276 24.77 22.84 -9.14
CA SER A 276 23.98 22.51 -10.34
C SER A 276 23.17 23.68 -10.89
N TRP A 277 22.91 24.71 -10.10
CA TRP A 277 22.22 25.93 -10.55
C TRP A 277 23.10 26.81 -11.45
N PHE A 278 24.42 26.71 -11.29
CA PHE A 278 25.41 27.44 -12.08
C PHE A 278 25.74 26.71 -13.40
N PRO A 279 26.34 27.41 -14.39
CA PRO A 279 26.79 26.82 -15.65
C PRO A 279 27.48 25.47 -15.47
N ALA A 280 27.23 24.57 -16.43
CA ALA A 280 27.73 23.19 -16.36
C ALA A 280 29.24 23.07 -16.58
N ASP A 281 29.89 24.14 -17.03
CA ASP A 281 31.32 24.19 -17.28
C ASP A 281 32.12 23.82 -16.03
N THR A 282 32.97 22.80 -16.14
CA THR A 282 33.76 22.27 -15.03
C THR A 282 34.61 23.34 -14.36
N TRP A 283 35.24 24.21 -15.16
CA TRP A 283 36.05 25.31 -14.63
C TRP A 283 35.22 26.28 -13.80
N PHE A 284 33.99 26.56 -14.22
CA PHE A 284 33.11 27.52 -13.55
C PHE A 284 32.74 27.00 -12.17
N ARG A 285 32.33 25.73 -12.10
CA ARG A 285 31.97 25.06 -10.84
C ARG A 285 33.15 24.92 -9.89
N ASN A 286 34.35 24.68 -10.41
CA ASN A 286 35.56 24.57 -9.61
C ASN A 286 35.97 25.92 -8.96
N GLU A 287 35.59 27.05 -9.56
CA GLU A 287 35.91 28.39 -9.06
C GLU A 287 34.83 28.99 -8.14
N LEU A 288 33.73 28.28 -7.93
CA LEU A 288 32.69 28.69 -7.01
C LEU A 288 33.18 28.64 -5.56
N ARG A 289 32.87 29.68 -4.79
CA ARG A 289 33.19 29.75 -3.36
C ARG A 289 31.96 29.40 -2.54
N ALA A 290 31.98 28.22 -1.93
CA ALA A 290 30.90 27.81 -1.04
C ALA A 290 30.89 28.65 0.24
N CYS A 291 29.70 29.10 0.66
CA CYS A 291 29.51 29.91 1.86
C CYS A 291 28.67 29.21 2.94
N ALA A 292 27.95 28.16 2.57
CA ALA A 292 27.13 27.35 3.47
C ALA A 292 27.08 25.90 2.97
N ALA A 293 26.38 25.03 3.69
CA ALA A 293 26.06 23.67 3.24
C ALA A 293 24.62 23.28 3.58
N CYS A 294 24.07 22.35 2.80
CA CYS A 294 22.87 21.60 3.16
C CYS A 294 23.28 20.18 3.52
N VAL A 295 23.02 19.73 4.75
CA VAL A 295 23.38 18.40 5.25
C VAL A 295 22.14 17.70 5.82
N GLY A 296 21.67 16.68 5.11
CA GLY A 296 20.61 15.78 5.57
C GLY A 296 21.16 14.54 6.25
N ARG A 297 20.28 13.54 6.49
CA ARG A 297 20.67 12.26 7.10
C ARG A 297 21.49 11.34 6.17
N ARG A 298 21.31 11.45 4.85
CA ARG A 298 21.93 10.53 3.86
C ARG A 298 22.77 11.24 2.80
N GLN A 299 22.56 12.54 2.61
CA GLN A 299 23.19 13.32 1.55
C GLN A 299 23.42 14.74 2.02
N GLY A 300 24.41 15.39 1.43
CA GLY A 300 24.71 16.78 1.69
C GLY A 300 25.59 17.38 0.59
N TRP A 301 25.51 18.70 0.43
CA TRP A 301 26.25 19.44 -0.59
C TRP A 301 26.54 20.88 -0.14
N PRO A 302 27.62 21.49 -0.65
CA PRO A 302 27.89 22.91 -0.44
C PRO A 302 26.86 23.79 -1.17
N LEU A 303 26.62 24.97 -0.60
CA LEU A 303 25.77 26.02 -1.13
C LEU A 303 26.61 27.26 -1.46
N TYR A 304 26.19 27.94 -2.51
CA TYR A 304 26.89 29.09 -3.09
C TYR A 304 25.90 30.23 -3.25
N HIS A 305 26.35 31.45 -2.99
CA HIS A 305 25.52 32.63 -3.17
C HIS A 305 25.33 32.96 -4.66
N ALA A 306 24.15 33.40 -5.06
CA ALA A 306 23.81 33.69 -6.46
C ALA A 306 24.76 34.71 -7.11
N SER A 307 25.29 35.66 -6.33
CA SER A 307 26.27 36.66 -6.80
C SER A 307 27.62 36.07 -7.23
N GLU A 308 27.93 34.81 -6.92
CA GLU A 308 29.13 34.15 -7.42
C GLU A 308 29.16 34.10 -8.96
N ALA A 309 27.98 34.04 -9.59
CA ALA A 309 27.88 34.10 -11.04
C ALA A 309 28.35 35.45 -11.58
N GLU A 310 28.00 36.54 -10.91
CA GLU A 310 28.43 37.89 -11.28
C GLU A 310 29.91 38.10 -10.97
N ARG A 311 30.40 37.60 -9.83
CA ARG A 311 31.82 37.64 -9.47
C ARG A 311 32.69 36.96 -10.53
N LEU A 312 32.32 35.76 -10.97
CA LEU A 312 33.07 35.02 -11.99
C LEU A 312 32.97 35.67 -13.37
N ARG A 313 31.82 36.28 -13.71
CA ARG A 313 31.68 37.10 -14.92
C ARG A 313 32.61 38.30 -14.92
N ALA A 314 32.77 38.96 -13.77
CA ALA A 314 33.66 40.11 -13.62
C ALA A 314 35.14 39.70 -13.63
N LEU A 315 35.50 38.58 -12.99
CA LEU A 315 36.88 38.12 -12.88
C LEU A 315 37.41 37.51 -14.19
N CYS A 316 36.55 36.81 -14.94
CA CYS A 316 36.93 36.05 -16.13
C CYS A 316 35.97 36.28 -17.31
N PRO A 317 35.79 37.54 -17.77
CA PRO A 317 34.82 37.85 -18.81
C PRO A 317 35.13 37.13 -20.13
N LEU A 318 36.42 36.98 -20.48
CA LEU A 318 36.85 36.32 -21.70
C LEU A 318 36.55 34.81 -21.73
N ARG A 319 36.50 34.15 -20.57
CA ARG A 319 36.19 32.70 -20.49
C ARG A 319 34.71 32.41 -20.77
N LEU A 320 33.85 33.38 -20.48
CA LEU A 320 32.40 33.30 -20.73
C LEU A 320 32.01 33.91 -22.08
N ALA A 321 32.93 34.61 -22.74
CA ALA A 321 32.68 35.22 -24.03
C ALA A 321 32.44 34.17 -25.12
N THR A 322 31.31 34.31 -25.81
CA THR A 322 30.94 33.59 -27.03
C THR A 322 30.86 34.59 -28.19
N PRO A 323 32.02 35.08 -28.67
CA PRO A 323 32.05 36.08 -29.73
C PRO A 323 31.38 35.53 -30.99
N ALA A 324 30.30 36.18 -31.43
CA ALA A 324 29.69 35.91 -32.72
C ALA A 324 30.63 36.33 -33.85
N THR A 325 30.82 35.45 -34.83
CA THR A 325 31.59 35.71 -36.05
C THR A 325 30.64 36.04 -37.19
N SER A 326 30.85 37.20 -37.82
CA SER A 326 30.13 37.57 -39.05
C SER A 326 30.71 36.82 -40.27
N PRO A 327 30.00 36.75 -41.42
CA PRO A 327 30.59 36.25 -42.66
C PRO A 327 31.87 37.03 -42.99
N GLY A 328 33.00 36.32 -43.11
CA GLY A 328 34.32 36.93 -43.29
C GLY A 328 35.11 37.19 -42.00
N GLU A 329 34.63 36.78 -40.83
CA GLU A 329 35.39 36.84 -39.57
C GLU A 329 35.75 35.44 -39.07
N GLN A 330 36.98 35.28 -38.57
CA GLN A 330 37.44 34.05 -37.93
C GLN A 330 38.05 34.32 -36.56
N LEU A 331 37.87 33.36 -35.65
CA LEU A 331 38.56 33.32 -34.36
C LEU A 331 39.81 32.44 -34.48
N LEU A 332 40.98 33.02 -34.26
CA LEU A 332 42.26 32.33 -34.35
C LEU A 332 42.99 32.31 -33.01
N THR A 333 43.69 31.20 -32.75
CA THR A 333 44.65 31.11 -31.64
C THR A 333 45.93 31.88 -31.99
N ARG A 334 46.75 32.20 -30.98
CA ARG A 334 48.09 32.80 -31.18
C ARG A 334 48.94 32.00 -32.18
N THR A 335 48.90 30.67 -32.09
CA THR A 335 49.65 29.79 -33.00
C THR A 335 49.11 29.83 -34.43
N ALA A 336 47.79 29.91 -34.59
CA ALA A 336 47.17 30.04 -35.92
C ALA A 336 47.46 31.40 -36.57
N LEU A 337 47.46 32.49 -35.79
CA LEU A 337 47.87 33.82 -36.27
C LEU A 337 49.33 33.84 -36.76
N LEU A 338 50.25 33.23 -35.99
CA LEU A 338 51.65 33.10 -36.42
C LEU A 338 51.78 32.34 -37.74
N LYS A 339 50.99 31.26 -37.92
CA LYS A 339 50.95 30.49 -39.18
C LYS A 339 50.35 31.29 -40.34
N ALA A 340 49.42 32.19 -40.06
CA ALA A 340 48.81 33.10 -41.04
C ALA A 340 49.70 34.31 -41.39
N GLY A 341 50.93 34.39 -40.86
CA GLY A 341 51.90 35.44 -41.21
C GLY A 341 51.89 36.67 -40.30
N TYR A 342 51.09 36.69 -39.23
CA TYR A 342 51.10 37.80 -38.27
C TYR A 342 52.39 37.79 -37.43
N SER A 343 53.02 38.97 -37.29
CA SER A 343 54.21 39.10 -36.45
C SER A 343 53.89 38.99 -34.96
N ARG A 344 54.85 38.57 -34.13
CA ARG A 344 54.69 38.50 -32.66
C ARG A 344 54.32 39.86 -32.04
N ALA A 345 54.88 40.94 -32.58
CA ALA A 345 54.60 42.30 -32.13
C ALA A 345 53.15 42.69 -32.44
N THR A 346 52.67 42.35 -33.64
CA THR A 346 51.27 42.58 -34.06
C THR A 346 50.32 41.83 -33.14
N ILE A 347 50.56 40.55 -32.86
CA ILE A 347 49.68 39.74 -31.99
C ILE A 347 49.67 40.28 -30.55
N ALA A 348 50.82 40.75 -30.04
CA ALA A 348 50.89 41.33 -28.69
C ALA A 348 50.08 42.64 -28.56
N ALA A 349 49.88 43.37 -29.65
CA ALA A 349 49.05 44.57 -29.69
C ALA A 349 47.55 44.26 -29.90
N MET A 350 47.19 43.03 -30.28
CA MET A 350 45.79 42.63 -30.46
C MET A 350 45.11 42.38 -29.12
N THR A 351 43.84 42.78 -28.99
CA THR A 351 43.02 42.46 -27.82
C THR A 351 42.36 41.08 -28.00
N PRO A 352 42.55 40.14 -27.06
CA PRO A 352 41.81 38.89 -27.06
C PRO A 352 40.31 39.13 -26.92
N VAL A 353 39.50 38.35 -27.65
CA VAL A 353 38.03 38.44 -27.62
C VAL A 353 37.38 37.31 -26.83
N ALA A 354 38.12 36.24 -26.56
CA ALA A 354 37.69 35.12 -25.74
C ALA A 354 38.89 34.31 -25.25
N GLU A 355 38.67 33.48 -24.23
CA GLU A 355 39.60 32.45 -23.79
C GLU A 355 38.94 31.08 -23.88
N ARG A 356 39.74 30.06 -24.18
CA ARG A 356 39.30 28.66 -24.16
C ARG A 356 40.30 27.81 -23.39
N GLN A 357 39.81 26.75 -22.76
CA GLN A 357 40.63 25.82 -22.02
C GLN A 357 41.07 24.67 -22.93
N ASN A 358 42.35 24.31 -22.87
CA ASN A 358 42.84 23.10 -23.50
C ASN A 358 42.40 21.88 -22.68
N HIS A 359 41.63 20.97 -23.29
CA HIS A 359 41.16 19.77 -22.62
C HIS A 359 42.27 18.82 -22.14
N HIS A 360 43.46 18.87 -22.77
CA HIS A 360 44.57 17.97 -22.44
C HIS A 360 45.49 18.55 -21.37
N SER A 361 45.85 19.83 -21.46
CA SER A 361 46.78 20.46 -20.51
C SER A 361 46.08 21.22 -19.37
N GLY A 362 44.80 21.58 -19.55
CA GLY A 362 44.07 22.44 -18.62
C GLY A 362 44.39 23.93 -18.75
N ASP A 363 45.34 24.30 -19.62
CA ASP A 363 45.78 25.68 -19.81
C ASP A 363 44.75 26.51 -20.58
N TRP A 364 44.62 27.77 -20.17
CA TRP A 364 43.82 28.75 -20.90
C TRP A 364 44.62 29.40 -22.02
N TYR A 365 44.01 29.54 -23.18
CA TYR A 365 44.61 30.23 -24.31
C TYR A 365 43.65 31.29 -24.89
N PRO A 366 44.17 32.46 -25.28
CA PRO A 366 43.37 33.52 -25.88
C PRO A 366 43.03 33.21 -27.34
N LEU A 367 41.84 33.66 -27.73
CA LEU A 367 41.35 33.74 -29.10
C LEU A 367 41.27 35.20 -29.53
N TYR A 368 41.65 35.45 -30.78
CA TYR A 368 41.64 36.76 -31.39
C TYR A 368 40.72 36.75 -32.60
N ARG A 369 40.02 37.85 -32.83
CA ARG A 369 39.17 38.02 -34.00
C ARG A 369 39.98 38.62 -35.14
N VAL A 370 39.87 38.04 -36.34
CA VAL A 370 40.47 38.56 -37.57
C VAL A 370 39.46 38.53 -38.71
N GLN A 371 39.62 39.43 -39.67
CA GLN A 371 38.89 39.37 -40.93
C GLN A 371 39.64 38.47 -41.91
N THR A 372 38.93 37.56 -42.56
CA THR A 372 39.44 36.79 -43.69
C THR A 372 39.32 37.67 -44.93
N GLU A 373 40.44 38.17 -45.45
CA GLU A 373 40.49 38.75 -46.79
C GLU A 373 40.07 37.66 -47.80
N THR A 374 38.91 37.84 -48.43
CA THR A 374 38.61 37.19 -49.70
C THR A 374 39.64 37.69 -50.70
N ARG A 375 40.63 36.87 -50.99
CA ARG A 375 41.55 37.09 -52.11
C ARG A 375 40.72 37.00 -53.39
N ASP A 376 40.30 38.15 -53.92
CA ASP A 376 39.74 38.26 -55.26
C ASP A 376 40.83 37.83 -56.25
N ASP A 377 40.62 36.68 -56.87
CA ASP A 377 41.46 36.15 -57.95
C ASP A 377 41.04 36.84 -59.27
N SER A 378 41.23 38.16 -59.34
CA SER A 378 41.19 38.87 -60.62
C SER A 378 42.56 38.75 -61.26
N GLY A 379 42.78 37.64 -61.96
CA GLY A 379 43.91 37.47 -62.84
C GLY A 379 43.86 38.49 -63.99
N GLU A 380 44.80 39.43 -64.00
CA GLU A 380 45.12 40.20 -65.19
C GLU A 380 46.49 39.74 -65.69
N LYS A 381 46.45 38.86 -66.71
CA LYS A 381 47.58 38.60 -67.59
C LYS A 381 47.69 39.80 -68.54
N THR A 382 48.77 40.56 -68.42
CA THR A 382 49.71 40.86 -69.52
C THR A 382 50.99 41.47 -68.96
#